data_AF-A0AAD9MPG2-F1
#
_entry.id   AF-A0AAD9MPG2-F1
#
_cell.length_a   1.000
_cell.length_b   1.000
_cell.length_c   1.000
_cell.angle_alpha   90.00
_cell.angle_beta   90.00
_cell.angle_gamma   90.00
#
_symmetry.space_group_name_H-M   'P 1'
#
loop_
_entity.id
_entity.type
_entity.pdbx_description
1 polymer ?
#
loop_
_entity_poly.entity_id
_entity_poly.type
_entity_poly.pdbx_seq_one_letter_code
_entity_poly.pdbx_strand_id
1 'polypeptide(L)'
;AMLMSARGFQYTDFLSDWILMESQISTNVVNVEHHLKEVPIKVKVMIKPEEGLDKDWVFEAGSSQQADDDLPWLYCGIIYNYNETHVVLNAPHENNQFSSGRAFCLDSQSWTSGSNSADVDQIEQRVWAKIMAWKASSFPVTDFDTDWQSISILEPPNLIEIAHDVWGELGLVHLQVRCFLPTSSTMSYSEGIGK
;
A
#
# COMPACT_ATOMS: atom_id res chain seq x y z
N ALA A 1 -14.64 -34.44 22.01
CA ALA A 1 -13.78 -33.24 22.10
C ALA A 1 -13.82 -32.54 20.75
N MET A 2 -14.43 -31.36 20.70
CA MET A 2 -14.62 -30.58 19.48
C MET A 2 -13.30 -29.84 19.21
N LEU A 3 -12.62 -30.19 18.12
CA LEU A 3 -11.42 -29.48 17.68
C LEU A 3 -11.87 -28.11 17.17
N MET A 4 -11.66 -27.07 17.98
CA MET A 4 -11.62 -25.69 17.50
C MET A 4 -10.43 -25.58 16.55
N SER A 5 -10.72 -25.57 15.24
CA SER A 5 -9.76 -25.14 14.23
C SER A 5 -9.40 -23.70 14.56
N ALA A 6 -8.16 -23.45 15.00
CA ALA A 6 -7.58 -22.12 14.96
C ALA A 6 -7.75 -21.64 13.51
N ARG A 7 -8.64 -20.68 13.27
CA ARG A 7 -8.79 -20.03 11.96
C ARG A 7 -7.53 -19.18 11.75
N GLY A 8 -6.42 -19.83 11.38
CA GLY A 8 -5.29 -19.17 10.76
C GLY A 8 -5.78 -18.42 9.51
N PHE A 9 -5.05 -17.36 9.12
CA PHE A 9 -5.37 -16.52 7.97
C PHE A 9 -6.01 -17.33 6.84
N GLN A 10 -7.27 -17.04 6.53
CA GLN A 10 -7.94 -17.68 5.40
C GLN A 10 -7.17 -17.39 4.09
N TYR A 11 -7.30 -18.31 3.13
CA TYR A 11 -6.91 -18.05 1.75
C TYR A 11 -7.50 -16.72 1.28
N THR A 12 -6.72 -15.95 0.52
CA THR A 12 -7.19 -14.71 -0.08
C THR A 12 -8.39 -15.00 -1.00
N ASP A 13 -9.40 -14.14 -0.97
CA ASP A 13 -10.59 -14.29 -1.81
C ASP A 13 -10.33 -13.95 -3.28
N PHE A 14 -9.32 -13.12 -3.51
CA PHE A 14 -8.81 -12.78 -4.83
C PHE A 14 -7.28 -12.80 -4.82
N LEU A 15 -6.69 -13.44 -5.85
CA LEU A 15 -5.25 -13.50 -6.08
C LEU A 15 -5.00 -13.23 -7.57
N SER A 16 -4.19 -12.21 -7.88
CA SER A 16 -3.77 -11.96 -9.26
C SER A 16 -2.56 -12.82 -9.66
N ASP A 17 -2.35 -12.96 -10.97
CA ASP A 17 -1.03 -13.28 -11.51
C ASP A 17 -0.02 -12.15 -11.19
N TRP A 18 1.26 -12.40 -11.42
CA TRP A 18 2.27 -11.34 -11.40
C TRP A 18 2.08 -10.43 -12.61
N ILE A 19 1.97 -9.13 -12.34
CA ILE A 19 1.75 -8.08 -13.32
C ILE A 19 3.04 -7.27 -13.42
N LEU A 20 3.59 -7.13 -14.62
CA LEU A 20 4.73 -6.26 -14.83
C LEU A 20 4.27 -4.80 -14.78
N MET A 21 4.96 -4.00 -13.98
CA MET A 21 4.78 -2.56 -13.88
C MET A 21 6.07 -1.84 -14.20
N GLU A 22 5.94 -0.65 -14.77
CA GLU A 22 7.07 0.20 -15.15
C GLU A 22 6.78 1.66 -14.77
N SER A 23 7.76 2.30 -14.14
CA SER A 23 7.73 3.74 -13.83
C SER A 23 8.22 4.55 -15.02
N GLN A 24 7.82 5.83 -15.11
CA GLN A 24 8.27 6.77 -16.15
C GLN A 24 7.84 6.39 -17.57
N ILE A 25 6.71 5.68 -17.69
CA ILE A 25 6.06 5.39 -18.97
C ILE A 25 4.63 5.95 -19.00
N SER A 26 4.14 6.25 -20.20
CA SER A 26 2.80 6.80 -20.42
C SER A 26 1.62 5.95 -19.90
N THR A 27 1.86 4.69 -19.54
CA THR A 27 0.87 3.75 -18.98
C THR A 27 1.34 3.16 -17.64
N ASN A 28 1.61 4.04 -16.68
CA ASN A 28 2.07 3.70 -15.33
C ASN A 28 0.95 3.25 -14.36
N VAL A 29 -0.30 3.17 -14.84
CA VAL A 29 -1.49 2.81 -14.06
C VAL A 29 -2.08 1.50 -14.56
N VAL A 30 -2.31 0.55 -13.66
CA VAL A 30 -2.96 -0.74 -13.96
C VAL A 30 -4.22 -0.89 -13.11
N ASN A 31 -5.35 -1.17 -13.78
CA ASN A 31 -6.63 -1.43 -13.14
C ASN A 31 -6.91 -2.94 -13.19
N VAL A 32 -7.17 -3.54 -12.04
CA VAL A 32 -7.44 -4.98 -11.90
C VAL A 32 -8.79 -5.18 -11.24
N GLU A 33 -9.73 -5.81 -11.94
CA GLU A 33 -11.03 -6.18 -11.37
C GLU A 33 -10.86 -7.40 -10.44
N HIS A 34 -11.34 -7.30 -9.20
CA HIS A 34 -11.19 -8.38 -8.20
C HIS A 34 -12.45 -9.24 -8.02
N HIS A 35 -13.58 -8.83 -8.62
CA HIS A 35 -14.85 -9.56 -8.63
C HIS A 35 -15.42 -9.97 -7.26
N LEU A 36 -14.99 -9.34 -6.16
CA LEU A 36 -15.47 -9.66 -4.81
C LEU A 36 -16.90 -9.17 -4.56
N LYS A 37 -17.36 -8.17 -5.33
CA LYS A 37 -18.70 -7.54 -5.22
C LYS A 37 -18.96 -6.89 -3.85
N GLU A 38 -17.89 -6.52 -3.17
CA GLU A 38 -17.86 -5.74 -1.95
C GLU A 38 -16.48 -5.06 -1.87
N VAL A 39 -16.38 -3.96 -1.13
CA VAL A 39 -15.08 -3.36 -0.84
C VAL A 39 -14.27 -4.36 0.00
N PRO A 40 -13.08 -4.80 -0.46
CA PRO A 40 -12.26 -5.72 0.31
C PRO A 40 -11.97 -5.15 1.70
N ILE A 41 -12.08 -5.97 2.75
CA ILE A 41 -11.68 -5.56 4.09
C ILE A 41 -10.16 -5.33 4.12
N LYS A 42 -9.40 -6.15 3.39
CA LYS A 42 -7.96 -6.01 3.25
C LYS A 42 -7.55 -6.16 1.80
N VAL A 43 -6.62 -5.33 1.37
CA VAL A 43 -5.82 -5.54 0.16
C VAL A 43 -4.36 -5.53 0.55
N LYS A 44 -3.58 -6.42 -0.04
CA LYS A 44 -2.12 -6.46 0.09
C LYS A 44 -1.52 -6.59 -1.29
N VAL A 45 -0.63 -5.67 -1.64
CA VAL A 45 0.12 -5.71 -2.89
C VAL A 45 1.56 -6.05 -2.57
N MET A 46 2.03 -7.16 -3.14
CA MET A 46 3.43 -7.56 -3.08
C MET A 46 4.13 -7.09 -4.33
N ILE A 47 5.37 -6.63 -4.20
CA ILE A 47 6.22 -6.26 -5.33
C ILE A 47 7.56 -6.98 -5.24
N LYS A 48 8.20 -7.16 -6.39
CA LYS A 48 9.60 -7.55 -6.48
C LYS A 48 10.25 -6.92 -7.70
N PRO A 49 11.52 -6.51 -7.64
CA PRO A 49 12.28 -6.09 -8.80
C PRO A 49 12.24 -7.12 -9.93
N GLU A 50 12.21 -6.66 -11.19
CA GLU A 50 12.39 -7.58 -12.33
C GLU A 50 13.84 -8.08 -12.41
N GLU A 51 14.80 -7.20 -12.11
CA GLU A 51 16.24 -7.44 -12.17
C GLU A 51 16.94 -6.97 -10.89
N GLY A 52 18.27 -7.00 -10.88
CA GLY A 52 19.09 -6.61 -9.72
C GLY A 52 19.21 -7.69 -8.64
N LEU A 53 19.86 -7.31 -7.53
CA LEU A 53 20.21 -8.23 -6.45
C LEU A 53 18.98 -8.74 -5.68
N ASP A 54 17.94 -7.90 -5.58
CA ASP A 54 16.74 -8.19 -4.82
C ASP A 54 15.59 -8.78 -5.65
N LYS A 55 15.82 -9.18 -6.91
CA LYS A 55 14.77 -9.72 -7.82
C LYS A 55 14.02 -10.97 -7.32
N ASP A 56 14.63 -11.70 -6.40
CA ASP A 56 14.06 -12.92 -5.80
C ASP A 56 13.43 -12.65 -4.42
N TRP A 57 13.55 -11.42 -3.90
CA TRP A 57 12.92 -10.98 -2.66
C TRP A 57 11.59 -10.31 -2.93
N VAL A 58 10.68 -10.40 -1.96
CA VAL A 58 9.32 -9.85 -2.09
C VAL A 58 9.09 -8.82 -1.00
N PHE A 59 8.66 -7.64 -1.43
CA PHE A 59 8.39 -6.48 -0.59
C PHE A 59 6.90 -6.16 -0.63
N GLU A 60 6.42 -5.35 0.31
CA GLU A 60 5.06 -4.83 0.29
C GLU A 60 5.06 -3.45 -0.40
N ALA A 61 4.16 -3.26 -1.35
CA ALA A 61 3.87 -1.93 -1.88
C ALA A 61 3.18 -1.08 -0.80
N GLY A 62 3.35 0.23 -0.88
CA GLY A 62 2.66 1.17 0.01
C GLY A 62 1.20 1.35 -0.40
N SER A 63 0.27 1.41 0.56
CA SER A 63 -1.11 1.81 0.25
C SER A 63 -1.25 3.33 0.09
N SER A 64 -0.43 4.08 0.84
CA SER A 64 -0.62 5.52 1.02
C SER A 64 0.66 6.18 1.54
N GLN A 65 1.59 6.49 0.64
CA GLN A 65 2.72 7.40 0.92
C GLN A 65 3.60 7.47 -0.32
N GLN A 66 3.77 8.67 -0.90
CA GLN A 66 5.03 9.19 -1.48
C GLN A 66 4.96 10.72 -1.39
N ALA A 67 6.02 11.36 -0.89
CA ALA A 67 6.17 12.81 -1.03
C ALA A 67 6.48 13.14 -2.50
N ASP A 68 5.77 14.13 -3.02
CA ASP A 68 5.77 14.51 -4.43
C ASP A 68 6.98 15.40 -4.83
N ASP A 69 7.13 15.47 -6.14
CA ASP A 69 8.24 15.76 -7.05
C ASP A 69 8.72 17.21 -7.19
N ASP A 70 8.47 18.10 -6.24
CA ASP A 70 8.87 19.52 -6.35
C ASP A 70 10.39 19.76 -6.35
N LEU A 71 11.18 18.70 -6.12
CA LEU A 71 12.63 18.70 -6.12
C LEU A 71 13.15 17.49 -6.91
N PRO A 72 14.37 17.55 -7.48
CA PRO A 72 14.98 16.46 -8.25
C PRO A 72 15.43 15.29 -7.37
N TRP A 73 14.66 14.95 -6.34
CA TRP A 73 14.93 13.90 -5.38
C TRP A 73 14.38 12.56 -5.87
N LEU A 74 15.09 11.49 -5.53
CA LEU A 74 14.64 10.14 -5.76
C LEU A 74 13.40 9.87 -4.91
N TYR A 75 12.34 9.39 -5.55
CA TYR A 75 11.17 8.83 -4.89
C TYR A 75 10.84 7.50 -5.55
N CYS A 76 10.28 6.57 -4.78
CA CYS A 76 10.06 5.24 -5.32
C CYS A 76 8.94 4.47 -4.63
N GLY A 77 8.51 3.42 -5.32
CA GLY A 77 7.54 2.44 -4.84
C GLY A 77 6.29 2.41 -5.71
N ILE A 78 5.59 1.28 -5.66
CA ILE A 78 4.23 1.19 -6.20
C ILE A 78 3.25 1.59 -5.11
N ILE A 79 2.28 2.43 -5.47
CA ILE A 79 1.13 2.72 -4.61
C ILE A 79 -0.12 2.02 -5.13
N TYR A 80 -1.07 1.75 -4.25
CA TYR A 80 -2.33 1.14 -4.65
C TYR A 80 -3.53 1.68 -3.87
N ASN A 81 -4.67 1.70 -4.55
CA ASN A 81 -5.97 2.02 -3.98
C ASN A 81 -7.00 1.00 -4.47
N TYR A 82 -8.12 0.88 -3.77
CA TYR A 82 -9.14 -0.12 -4.11
C TYR A 82 -10.54 0.36 -3.76
N ASN A 83 -11.53 -0.23 -4.44
CA ASN A 83 -12.95 0.01 -4.18
C ASN A 83 -13.72 -1.33 -4.25
N GLU A 84 -15.04 -1.28 -4.49
CA GLU A 84 -15.91 -2.47 -4.55
C GLU A 84 -15.61 -3.39 -5.74
N THR A 85 -14.93 -2.89 -6.77
CA THR A 85 -14.77 -3.57 -8.06
C THR A 85 -13.32 -3.73 -8.49
N HIS A 86 -12.46 -2.76 -8.18
CA HIS A 86 -11.10 -2.71 -8.70
C HIS A 86 -10.05 -2.47 -7.61
N VAL A 87 -8.88 -3.04 -7.83
CA VAL A 87 -7.60 -2.59 -7.25
C VAL A 87 -6.85 -1.85 -8.36
N VAL A 88 -6.39 -0.64 -8.06
CA VAL A 88 -5.61 0.20 -8.97
C VAL A 88 -4.18 0.27 -8.45
N LEU A 89 -3.22 -0.08 -9.31
CA LEU A 89 -1.80 0.05 -9.05
C LEU A 89 -1.26 1.26 -9.80
N ASN A 90 -0.44 2.08 -9.16
CA ASN A 90 0.19 3.23 -9.78
C ASN A 90 1.71 3.16 -9.56
N ALA A 91 2.46 3.17 -10.65
CA ALA A 91 3.90 3.39 -10.64
C ALA A 91 4.20 4.90 -10.77
N PRO A 92 5.35 5.38 -10.26
CA PRO A 92 5.80 6.74 -10.47
C PRO A 92 5.86 7.16 -11.93
N HIS A 93 5.46 8.38 -12.22
CA HIS A 93 5.52 8.97 -13.56
C HIS A 93 5.73 10.47 -13.46
N GLU A 94 6.68 11.00 -14.22
CA GLU A 94 6.98 12.42 -14.28
C GLU A 94 5.76 13.25 -14.68
N ASN A 95 5.46 14.30 -13.92
CA ASN A 95 4.47 15.31 -14.32
C ASN A 95 5.12 16.70 -14.52
N ASN A 96 6.38 16.88 -14.13
CA ASN A 96 7.05 18.17 -14.00
C ASN A 96 8.50 18.24 -14.57
N GLN A 97 8.81 17.43 -15.59
CA GLN A 97 10.12 17.31 -16.26
C GLN A 97 11.21 16.57 -15.46
N PHE A 98 10.91 16.09 -14.25
CA PHE A 98 11.85 15.28 -13.47
C PHE A 98 11.51 13.78 -13.55
N SER A 99 12.38 13.03 -14.22
CA SER A 99 12.30 11.56 -14.34
C SER A 99 12.93 10.81 -13.15
N SER A 100 12.85 11.36 -11.93
CA SER A 100 13.50 10.79 -10.73
C SER A 100 12.68 9.67 -10.07
N GLY A 101 11.39 9.52 -10.38
CA GLY A 101 10.54 8.47 -9.83
C GLY A 101 10.93 7.07 -10.28
N ARG A 102 10.88 6.10 -9.38
CA ARG A 102 11.31 4.70 -9.62
C ARG A 102 10.30 3.69 -9.08
N ALA A 103 10.08 2.59 -9.79
CA ALA A 103 9.16 1.55 -9.31
C ALA A 103 9.65 0.86 -8.03
N PHE A 104 10.98 0.77 -7.84
CA PHE A 104 11.60 0.23 -6.64
C PHE A 104 12.90 0.98 -6.32
N CYS A 105 13.14 1.22 -5.03
CA CYS A 105 14.44 1.63 -4.54
C CYS A 105 14.71 1.04 -3.17
N LEU A 106 15.95 0.62 -2.94
CA LEU A 106 16.47 0.19 -1.65
C LEU A 106 17.82 0.88 -1.44
N ASP A 107 17.90 1.74 -0.42
CA ASP A 107 19.12 2.41 -0.01
C ASP A 107 19.86 1.55 1.03
N SER A 108 21.04 1.05 0.66
CA SER A 108 21.87 0.23 1.55
C SER A 108 22.65 1.04 2.58
N GLN A 109 22.87 2.34 2.36
CA GLN A 109 23.79 3.13 3.18
C GLN A 109 23.24 3.40 4.59
N SER A 110 21.94 3.21 4.79
CA SER A 110 21.26 3.59 6.03
C SER A 110 20.88 2.41 6.94
N TRP A 111 20.77 1.18 6.41
CA TRP A 111 20.18 0.04 7.15
C TRP A 111 20.99 -1.26 7.15
N THR A 112 21.99 -1.42 6.28
CA THR A 112 22.76 -2.68 6.12
C THR A 112 24.27 -2.51 6.30
N SER A 113 24.70 -1.39 6.89
CA SER A 113 26.10 -0.91 6.95
C SER A 113 27.04 -1.69 7.89
N GLY A 114 27.06 -3.02 7.76
CA GLY A 114 28.15 -3.88 8.21
C GLY A 114 29.34 -3.79 7.25
N SER A 115 30.12 -2.71 7.35
CA SER A 115 31.53 -2.59 6.95
C SER A 115 32.05 -3.26 5.66
N ASN A 116 31.24 -3.40 4.61
CA ASN A 116 31.66 -3.71 3.22
C ASN A 116 30.59 -3.36 2.16
N SER A 117 29.61 -2.49 2.47
CA SER A 117 28.51 -2.16 1.54
C SER A 117 28.93 -1.04 0.58
N ALA A 118 29.68 -1.39 -0.46
CA ALA A 118 29.91 -0.48 -1.59
C ALA A 118 28.80 -0.56 -2.67
N ASP A 119 27.85 -1.51 -2.58
CA ASP A 119 27.14 -1.98 -3.80
C ASP A 119 25.64 -2.35 -3.66
N VAL A 120 24.82 -1.78 -2.77
CA VAL A 120 23.36 -2.04 -2.88
C VAL A 120 22.51 -0.77 -2.78
N ASP A 121 22.77 0.18 -3.68
CA ASP A 121 21.70 1.09 -4.11
C ASP A 121 20.98 0.38 -5.26
N GLN A 122 19.94 -0.39 -4.94
CA GLN A 122 19.11 -0.97 -5.99
C GLN A 122 18.03 0.03 -6.35
N ILE A 123 18.01 0.49 -7.60
CA ILE A 123 17.06 1.47 -8.11
C ILE A 123 16.54 0.96 -9.45
N GLU A 124 15.24 0.65 -9.50
CA GLU A 124 14.65 -0.03 -10.65
C GLU A 124 13.45 0.71 -11.21
N GLN A 125 13.32 0.67 -12.53
CA GLN A 125 12.14 1.17 -13.22
C GLN A 125 11.04 0.11 -13.34
N ARG A 126 11.39 -1.18 -13.22
CA ARG A 126 10.49 -2.30 -13.52
C ARG A 126 10.36 -3.26 -12.35
N VAL A 127 9.11 -3.60 -12.01
CA VAL A 127 8.78 -4.51 -10.92
C VAL A 127 7.64 -5.44 -11.31
N TRP A 128 7.61 -6.63 -10.73
CA TRP A 128 6.43 -7.49 -10.74
C TRP A 128 5.57 -7.17 -9.53
N ALA A 129 4.28 -6.94 -9.73
CA ALA A 129 3.29 -6.71 -8.68
C ALA A 129 2.30 -7.89 -8.60
N LYS A 130 1.85 -8.22 -7.39
CA LYS A 130 0.83 -9.24 -7.15
C LYS A 130 -0.16 -8.76 -6.10
N ILE A 131 -1.44 -8.91 -6.39
CA ILE A 131 -2.53 -8.43 -5.56
C ILE A 131 -3.16 -9.61 -4.82
N MET A 132 -3.38 -9.41 -3.52
CA MET A 132 -4.22 -10.24 -2.67
C MET A 132 -5.31 -9.37 -2.08
N ALA A 133 -6.56 -9.82 -2.14
CA ALA A 133 -7.68 -9.14 -1.50
C ALA A 133 -8.58 -10.13 -0.74
N TRP A 134 -9.12 -9.66 0.39
CA TRP A 134 -9.96 -10.43 1.29
C TRP A 134 -11.32 -9.77 1.47
N LYS A 135 -12.36 -10.60 1.51
CA LYS A 135 -13.71 -10.24 1.91
C LYS A 135 -13.81 -10.08 3.42
N ALA A 136 -14.81 -9.32 3.89
CA ALA A 136 -15.04 -9.16 5.32
C ALA A 136 -15.35 -10.50 6.00
N SER A 137 -16.09 -11.37 5.31
CA SER A 137 -16.41 -12.73 5.78
C SER A 137 -15.19 -13.64 6.00
N SER A 138 -14.04 -13.25 5.45
CA SER A 138 -12.80 -14.03 5.55
C SER A 138 -12.00 -13.72 6.82
N PHE A 139 -12.42 -12.69 7.55
CA PHE A 139 -11.90 -12.30 8.85
C PHE A 139 -12.75 -12.90 9.98
N PRO A 140 -12.20 -13.04 11.20
CA PRO A 140 -13.00 -13.30 12.39
C PRO A 140 -14.07 -12.22 12.58
N VAL A 141 -15.17 -12.57 13.26
CA VAL A 141 -16.13 -11.56 13.72
C VAL A 141 -15.38 -10.59 14.63
N THR A 142 -15.56 -9.30 14.42
CA THR A 142 -14.93 -8.25 15.22
C THR A 142 -15.56 -8.20 16.61
N ASP A 143 -14.72 -8.13 17.65
CA ASP A 143 -15.18 -7.85 19.01
C ASP A 143 -15.54 -6.37 19.18
N PHE A 144 -14.97 -5.51 18.33
CA PHE A 144 -15.22 -4.08 18.26
C PHE A 144 -14.97 -3.58 16.84
N ASP A 145 -15.88 -2.75 16.33
CA ASP A 145 -15.76 -2.01 15.09
C ASP A 145 -16.36 -0.60 15.26
N THR A 146 -15.98 0.31 14.37
CA THR A 146 -16.51 1.68 14.35
C THR A 146 -16.96 2.04 12.96
N ASP A 147 -17.95 2.92 12.87
CA ASP A 147 -18.16 3.70 11.65
C ASP A 147 -16.93 4.56 11.33
N TRP A 148 -16.86 5.04 10.08
CA TRP A 148 -15.78 5.92 9.64
C TRP A 148 -15.66 7.17 10.50
N GLN A 149 -14.48 7.36 11.07
CA GLN A 149 -14.13 8.57 11.82
C GLN A 149 -13.38 9.55 10.91
N SER A 150 -13.80 10.81 10.92
CA SER A 150 -13.16 11.87 10.15
C SER A 150 -12.05 12.52 10.97
N ILE A 151 -10.83 12.50 10.43
CA ILE A 151 -9.69 13.25 10.96
C ILE A 151 -9.32 14.35 9.97
N SER A 152 -9.09 15.56 10.47
CA SER A 152 -8.62 16.69 9.66
C SER A 152 -7.15 16.93 9.96
N ILE A 153 -6.33 17.09 8.94
CA ILE A 153 -4.93 17.54 9.10
C ILE A 153 -4.86 19.07 9.29
N LEU A 154 -5.93 19.79 8.98
CA LEU A 154 -6.00 21.25 9.02
C LEU A 154 -6.46 21.80 10.37
N GLU A 155 -7.09 20.98 11.21
CA GLU A 155 -7.70 21.40 12.47
C GLU A 155 -7.26 20.47 13.62
N PRO A 156 -6.44 20.94 14.58
CA PRO A 156 -6.02 20.11 15.70
C PRO A 156 -7.18 19.79 16.66
N PRO A 157 -7.17 18.61 17.31
CA PRO A 157 -6.11 17.61 17.28
C PRO A 157 -6.14 16.73 16.02
N ASN A 158 -4.98 16.55 15.37
CA ASN A 158 -4.79 15.61 14.25
C ASN A 158 -4.64 14.16 14.76
N LEU A 159 -5.34 13.83 15.83
CA LEU A 159 -5.34 12.54 16.52
C LEU A 159 -6.77 12.25 16.98
N ILE A 160 -7.21 11.01 16.77
CA ILE A 160 -8.45 10.49 17.35
C ILE A 160 -8.09 9.27 18.19
N GLU A 161 -8.46 9.33 19.46
CA GLU A 161 -8.43 8.17 20.35
C GLU A 161 -9.84 7.58 20.44
N ILE A 162 -9.94 6.26 20.26
CA ILE A 162 -11.20 5.54 20.32
C ILE A 162 -11.09 4.48 21.40
N ALA A 163 -11.92 4.60 22.44
CA ALA A 163 -12.07 3.55 23.44
C ALA A 163 -12.84 2.38 22.81
N HIS A 164 -12.25 1.18 22.89
CA HIS A 164 -12.81 -0.02 22.26
C HIS A 164 -13.43 -1.01 23.26
N ASP A 165 -13.25 -0.80 24.57
CA ASP A 165 -13.76 -1.64 25.67
C ASP A 165 -13.53 -3.16 25.53
N VAL A 166 -12.58 -3.56 24.68
CA VAL A 166 -12.11 -4.95 24.54
C VAL A 166 -11.08 -5.22 25.61
N TRP A 167 -11.40 -6.16 26.51
CA TRP A 167 -10.54 -6.54 27.63
C TRP A 167 -9.71 -7.78 27.26
N GLY A 168 -8.43 -7.78 27.64
CA GLY A 168 -7.50 -8.88 27.37
C GLY A 168 -6.48 -8.54 26.28
N GLU A 169 -5.78 -9.56 25.77
CA GLU A 169 -4.82 -9.38 24.69
C GLU A 169 -5.53 -9.16 23.35
N LEU A 170 -5.11 -8.14 22.60
CA LEU A 170 -5.60 -7.89 21.26
C LEU A 170 -5.08 -8.97 20.30
N GLY A 171 -5.98 -9.72 19.68
CA GLY A 171 -5.61 -10.74 18.69
C GLY A 171 -5.33 -10.15 17.30
N LEU A 172 -6.28 -9.38 16.77
CA LEU A 172 -6.19 -8.76 15.44
C LEU A 172 -6.76 -7.35 15.48
N VAL A 173 -5.96 -6.39 15.04
CA VAL A 173 -6.40 -5.02 14.79
C VAL A 173 -6.30 -4.78 13.28
N HIS A 174 -7.38 -4.29 12.70
CA HIS A 174 -7.43 -3.93 11.28
C HIS A 174 -7.87 -2.47 11.15
N LEU A 175 -7.12 -1.69 10.37
CA LEU A 175 -7.37 -0.28 10.11
C LEU A 175 -7.55 -0.07 8.61
N GLN A 176 -8.63 0.59 8.24
CA GLN A 176 -8.85 1.10 6.88
C GLN A 176 -8.80 2.62 6.90
N VAL A 177 -8.14 3.19 5.91
CA VAL A 177 -8.04 4.64 5.73
C VAL A 177 -8.61 5.00 4.38
N ARG A 178 -9.48 6.01 4.37
CA ARG A 178 -10.03 6.61 3.15
C ARG A 178 -9.88 8.12 3.22
N CYS A 179 -9.45 8.74 2.14
CA CYS A 179 -9.34 10.18 2.03
C CYS A 179 -10.53 10.74 1.25
N PHE A 180 -11.02 11.90 1.65
CA PHE A 180 -11.99 12.67 0.89
C PHE A 180 -11.45 14.06 0.63
N LEU A 181 -11.45 14.45 -0.64
CA LEU A 181 -11.22 15.84 -1.01
C LEU A 181 -12.55 16.59 -0.87
N PRO A 182 -12.60 17.75 -0.21
CA PRO A 182 -13.73 18.64 -0.39
C PRO A 182 -13.84 18.98 -1.87
N THR A 183 -15.08 19.03 -2.38
CA THR A 183 -15.47 19.16 -3.79
C THR A 183 -14.88 20.37 -4.55
N SER A 184 -14.07 21.21 -3.89
CA SER A 184 -13.43 22.41 -4.44
C SER A 184 -11.90 22.38 -4.38
N SER A 185 -11.27 21.28 -3.97
CA SER A 185 -9.80 21.19 -3.89
C SER A 185 -9.22 20.36 -5.05
N THR A 186 -8.16 20.87 -5.67
CA THR A 186 -7.33 20.18 -6.68
C THR A 186 -6.23 19.32 -6.05
N MET A 187 -6.29 19.09 -4.74
CA MET A 187 -5.23 18.38 -4.02
C MET A 187 -5.15 16.93 -4.46
N SER A 188 -3.95 16.44 -4.74
CA SER A 188 -3.74 15.04 -5.11
C SER A 188 -3.87 14.12 -3.89
N TYR A 189 -4.11 12.82 -4.12
CA TYR A 189 -4.19 11.80 -3.05
C TYR A 189 -2.90 11.74 -2.20
N SER A 190 -1.74 12.08 -2.77
CA SER A 190 -0.45 12.17 -2.07
C SER A 190 -0.37 13.37 -1.12
N GLU A 191 -0.96 14.51 -1.49
CA GLU A 191 -0.94 15.73 -0.66
C GLU A 191 -1.80 15.65 0.60
N GLY A 192 -2.85 14.80 0.61
CA GLY A 192 -3.75 14.64 1.75
C GLY A 192 -3.19 13.78 2.89
N ILE A 193 -2.13 13.01 2.64
CA ILE A 193 -1.50 12.08 3.59
C ILE A 193 -0.08 12.54 3.98
N GLY A 194 0.53 13.44 3.20
CA GLY A 194 1.89 13.92 3.37
C GLY A 194 2.07 15.35 3.92
N LYS A 195 1.01 16.01 4.40
CA LYS A 195 1.09 17.33 5.07
C LYS A 195 0.79 17.25 6.55
#